data_AF-G8XZC0-F1
#
_entry.id   AF-G8XZC0-F1
#
_cell.length_a   1.000
_cell.length_b   1.000
_cell.length_c   1.000
_cell.angle_alpha   90.00
_cell.angle_beta   90.00
_cell.angle_gamma   90.00
#
_symmetry.space_group_name_H-M   'P 1'
#
loop_
_entity.id
_entity.type
_entity.pdbx_description
1 polymer ?
#
loop_
_entity_poly.entity_id
_entity_poly.type
_entity_poly.pdbx_seq_one_letter_code
_entity_poly.pdbx_strand_id
1 'polypeptide(L)'
;MVTSYLLRSNLVQKPYQYFHYYFLSEKQPGCPLSDLNFETDIKVSIQKFKNHDWTWREMLHYGYLSSVIFFVFVIFPAPILLKIPVLSLFCIFFLIPLTSQFFVHALPILAWLALFFSTGKIPSSWKPPISVKSLPAMETVLYGDNLSNVLATFNNVFLDIMAWIPYGILHFSAPFVVALFIFLFGPPTSLRSFGFAFGYMNLTGLMIQILFPAAPPWYKNLHGLEPADYSMYGSPGGLGRIDAILGFDMYTSAFSNSPVVFGAFPSLHSGCAVMDVLFLCWLFPRYRFVWWGWATWLWWSTMYLTHHYFIDLIGGAVLSVSVFIYTKYVHLPVRDPTKFCRWSYTEVEKINIHYLDPLSYDGEARLSTREDNTNSFLAPRGNYPYMQSNYNNTFQMSAISRSRQSSRAAIPLSPQNNGNVGHSSSSVNLAPQAEENMGPTEEVDTSSLENSSPPSVFDGDADERNHMVSSTASSTSLDDFDNGTTTSGASSHYKNTKSQVPFNR
;
A
#
# COMPACT_ATOMS: atom_id res chain seq x y z
N MET A 1 -0.17 43.17 21.86
CA MET A 1 -1.54 43.74 21.75
C MET A 1 -2.41 43.05 20.69
N VAL A 2 -1.90 42.66 19.52
CA VAL A 2 -2.72 41.94 18.50
C VAL A 2 -3.18 40.56 18.99
N THR A 3 -2.30 39.80 19.65
CA THR A 3 -2.56 38.46 20.21
C THR A 3 -3.76 38.40 21.16
N SER A 4 -4.04 39.47 21.91
CA SER A 4 -5.10 39.52 22.93
C SER A 4 -6.52 39.73 22.37
N TYR A 5 -6.70 40.07 21.09
CA TYR A 5 -8.03 40.23 20.49
C TYR A 5 -8.55 38.94 19.84
N LEU A 6 -7.71 38.20 19.11
CA LEU A 6 -8.10 36.92 18.49
C LEU A 6 -8.59 35.89 19.52
N LEU A 7 -7.87 35.79 20.65
CA LEU A 7 -8.22 34.91 21.78
C LEU A 7 -9.50 35.31 22.53
N ARG A 8 -10.03 36.53 22.31
CA ARG A 8 -11.31 37.00 22.87
C ARG A 8 -12.49 36.82 21.92
N SER A 9 -12.27 36.29 20.72
CA SER A 9 -13.37 35.97 19.79
C SER A 9 -14.06 34.67 20.21
N ASN A 10 -15.39 34.66 20.23
CA ASN A 10 -16.18 33.45 20.53
C ASN A 10 -15.84 32.27 19.60
N LEU A 11 -15.40 32.57 18.37
CA LEU A 11 -14.98 31.59 17.36
C LEU A 11 -13.69 30.84 17.72
N VAL A 12 -12.79 31.46 18.49
CA VAL A 12 -11.54 30.82 18.97
C VAL A 12 -11.70 30.32 20.41
N GLN A 13 -12.37 31.09 21.25
CA GLN A 13 -12.49 30.81 22.69
C GLN A 13 -13.31 29.55 22.96
N LYS A 14 -14.43 29.30 22.26
CA LYS A 14 -15.23 28.09 22.47
C LYS A 14 -14.50 26.80 22.05
N PRO A 15 -13.91 26.69 20.83
CA PRO A 15 -13.08 25.53 20.48
C PRO A 15 -11.91 25.31 21.44
N TYR A 16 -11.24 26.38 21.88
CA TYR A 16 -10.17 26.27 22.88
C TYR A 16 -10.68 25.75 24.23
N GLN A 17 -11.84 26.21 24.70
CA GLN A 17 -12.46 25.71 25.94
C GLN A 17 -12.82 24.23 25.85
N TYR A 18 -13.42 23.78 24.74
CA TYR A 18 -13.70 22.35 24.53
C TYR A 18 -12.41 21.53 24.44
N PHE A 19 -11.40 22.00 23.71
CA PHE A 19 -10.12 21.31 23.61
C PHE A 19 -9.41 21.22 24.97
N HIS A 20 -9.45 22.29 25.77
CA HIS A 20 -8.92 22.27 27.13
C HIS A 20 -9.72 21.31 28.04
N TYR A 21 -11.04 21.28 27.93
CA TYR A 21 -11.90 20.43 28.76
C TYR A 21 -11.74 18.93 28.44
N TYR A 22 -11.60 18.56 27.17
CA TYR A 22 -11.49 17.16 26.74
C TYR A 22 -10.05 16.63 26.63
N PHE A 23 -9.03 17.49 26.48
CA PHE A 23 -7.64 17.05 26.24
C PHE A 23 -6.62 17.64 27.22
N LEU A 24 -6.56 18.97 27.41
CA LEU A 24 -5.49 19.57 28.24
C LEU A 24 -5.71 19.37 29.75
N SER A 25 -6.95 19.14 30.18
CA SER A 25 -7.35 18.76 31.54
C SER A 25 -6.71 17.46 32.04
N GLU A 26 -6.38 16.54 31.13
CA GLU A 26 -5.69 15.28 31.43
C GLU A 26 -4.21 15.46 31.81
N LYS A 27 -3.62 16.64 31.52
CA LYS A 27 -2.20 16.90 31.73
C LYS A 27 -1.88 17.04 33.23
N GLN A 28 -1.15 16.08 33.78
CA GLN A 28 -0.72 16.16 35.18
C GLN A 28 0.18 17.39 35.45
N PRO A 29 -0.03 18.13 36.55
CA PRO A 29 0.86 19.22 36.97
C PRO A 29 2.30 18.74 37.13
N GLY A 30 3.27 19.49 36.58
CA GLY A 30 4.69 19.11 36.64
C GLY A 30 5.10 17.94 35.74
N CYS A 31 4.23 17.46 34.83
CA CYS A 31 4.57 16.40 33.88
C CYS A 31 5.88 16.71 33.11
N PRO A 32 6.87 15.79 33.09
CA PRO A 32 8.20 16.05 32.52
C PRO A 32 8.24 15.96 30.99
N LEU A 33 7.16 15.52 30.34
CA LEU A 33 7.12 15.40 28.88
C LEU A 33 7.06 16.77 28.20
N SER A 34 7.88 16.93 27.16
CA SER A 34 7.94 18.17 26.37
C SER A 34 6.61 18.46 25.66
N ASP A 35 6.10 19.66 25.91
CA ASP A 35 4.96 20.24 25.21
C ASP A 35 5.42 20.90 23.89
N LEU A 36 4.48 21.53 23.17
CA LEU A 36 4.78 22.34 21.99
C LEU A 36 5.73 23.49 22.35
N ASN A 37 6.81 23.63 21.60
CA ASN A 37 7.73 24.75 21.75
C ASN A 37 7.22 25.97 20.97
N PHE A 38 7.26 27.15 21.59
CA PHE A 38 6.89 28.42 20.98
C PHE A 38 8.06 29.40 20.83
N GLU A 39 9.29 28.97 21.16
CA GLU A 39 10.53 29.72 20.93
C GLU A 39 10.75 30.03 19.44
N THR A 40 11.15 31.27 19.14
CA THR A 40 11.51 31.70 17.77
C THR A 40 12.99 32.06 17.59
N ASP A 41 13.82 32.00 18.63
CA ASP A 41 15.25 32.31 18.51
C ASP A 41 16.02 31.13 17.88
N ILE A 42 16.55 31.37 16.68
CA ILE A 42 17.38 30.44 15.90
C ILE A 42 18.64 30.01 16.67
N LYS A 43 19.17 30.84 17.59
CA LYS A 43 20.33 30.50 18.42
C LYS A 43 20.10 29.23 19.25
N VAL A 44 18.87 29.01 19.71
CA VAL A 44 18.49 27.82 20.48
C VAL A 44 18.66 26.55 19.64
N SER A 45 18.22 26.57 18.38
CA SER A 45 18.43 25.45 17.44
C SER A 45 19.91 25.25 17.08
N ILE A 46 20.66 26.34 16.87
CA ILE A 46 22.11 26.27 16.59
C ILE A 46 22.88 25.69 17.79
N GLN A 47 22.53 26.09 19.02
CA GLN A 47 23.16 25.55 20.23
C GLN A 47 22.79 24.08 20.46
N LYS A 48 21.52 23.70 20.24
CA LYS A 48 21.08 22.30 20.26
C LYS A 48 21.86 21.46 19.22
N PHE A 49 21.99 21.94 17.98
CA PHE A 49 22.74 21.25 16.92
C PHE A 49 24.24 21.09 17.23
N LYS A 50 24.88 22.13 17.78
CA LYS A 50 26.31 22.10 18.17
C LYS A 50 26.60 21.18 19.35
N ASN A 51 25.62 20.97 20.22
CA ASN A 51 25.73 20.18 21.43
C ASN A 51 25.02 18.80 21.30
N HIS A 52 24.69 18.36 20.08
CA HIS A 52 24.04 17.07 19.84
C HIS A 52 25.08 15.98 19.58
N ASP A 53 25.06 14.92 20.38
CA ASP A 53 25.91 13.74 20.18
C ASP A 53 25.33 12.87 19.06
N TRP A 54 25.82 13.07 17.84
CA TRP A 54 25.32 12.43 16.64
C TRP A 54 25.50 10.91 16.63
N THR A 55 24.40 10.17 16.61
CA THR A 55 24.46 8.73 16.36
C THR A 55 24.67 8.43 14.88
N TRP A 56 25.37 7.34 14.56
CA TRP A 56 25.55 6.87 13.18
C TRP A 56 24.22 6.67 12.43
N ARG A 57 23.16 6.28 13.14
CA ARG A 57 21.81 6.13 12.58
C ARG A 57 21.20 7.46 12.14
N GLU A 58 21.41 8.53 12.92
CA GLU A 58 20.99 9.88 12.54
C GLU A 58 21.82 10.42 11.38
N MET A 59 23.15 10.20 11.38
CA MET A 59 24.01 10.61 10.27
C MET A 59 23.58 9.98 8.94
N LEU A 60 23.27 8.68 8.93
CA LEU A 60 22.71 8.00 7.76
C LEU A 60 21.32 8.52 7.38
N HIS A 61 20.42 8.71 8.36
CA HIS A 61 19.06 9.20 8.14
C HIS A 61 19.04 10.59 7.49
N TYR A 62 19.66 11.58 8.12
CA TYR A 62 19.69 12.96 7.59
C TYR A 62 20.59 13.09 6.37
N GLY A 63 21.69 12.32 6.28
CA GLY A 63 22.56 12.29 5.10
C GLY A 63 21.84 11.79 3.85
N TYR A 64 21.08 10.69 3.96
CA TYR A 64 20.26 10.16 2.87
C TYR A 64 19.15 11.13 2.43
N LEU A 65 18.41 11.71 3.39
CA LEU A 65 17.36 12.67 3.04
C LEU A 65 17.95 13.95 2.42
N SER A 66 19.13 14.38 2.86
CA SER A 66 19.86 15.50 2.26
C SER A 66 20.36 15.19 0.84
N SER A 67 20.79 13.97 0.55
CA SER A 67 21.22 13.59 -0.80
C SER A 67 20.05 13.50 -1.78
N VAL A 68 18.85 13.08 -1.33
CA VAL A 68 17.62 13.14 -2.13
C VAL A 68 17.22 14.60 -2.43
N ILE A 69 17.22 15.48 -1.42
CA ILE A 69 16.93 16.92 -1.62
C ILE A 69 17.98 17.57 -2.53
N PHE A 70 19.26 17.20 -2.40
CA PHE A 70 20.33 17.68 -3.28
C PHE A 70 20.17 17.19 -4.72
N PHE A 71 19.81 15.92 -4.94
CA PHE A 71 19.50 15.39 -6.27
C PHE A 71 18.35 16.17 -6.93
N VAL A 72 17.26 16.43 -6.18
CA VAL A 72 16.16 17.30 -6.62
C VAL A 72 16.64 18.71 -6.99
N PHE A 73 17.48 19.33 -6.14
CA PHE A 73 18.07 20.63 -6.42
C PHE A 73 18.91 20.63 -7.70
N VAL A 74 19.61 19.53 -8.02
CA VAL A 74 20.37 19.39 -9.27
C VAL A 74 19.43 19.28 -10.48
N ILE A 75 18.50 18.31 -10.51
CA ILE A 75 17.68 18.01 -11.70
C ILE A 75 16.63 19.08 -12.03
N PHE A 76 16.21 19.89 -11.05
CA PHE A 76 15.15 20.88 -11.27
C PHE A 76 15.60 21.97 -12.28
N PRO A 77 14.93 22.21 -13.42
CA PRO A 77 15.48 22.99 -14.54
C PRO A 77 15.32 24.51 -14.38
N ALA A 78 15.41 25.04 -13.16
CA ALA A 78 15.35 26.47 -12.88
C ALA A 78 16.75 27.12 -12.72
N PRO A 79 16.90 28.43 -13.01
CA PRO A 79 18.11 29.17 -12.68
C PRO A 79 18.47 29.07 -11.19
N ILE A 80 19.77 28.94 -10.89
CA ILE A 80 20.29 28.82 -9.51
C ILE A 80 19.84 29.99 -8.62
N LEU A 81 19.73 31.20 -9.19
CA LEU A 81 19.25 32.40 -8.52
C LEU A 81 17.79 32.28 -7.99
N LEU A 82 16.96 31.43 -8.58
CA LEU A 82 15.61 31.13 -8.08
C LEU A 82 15.60 29.94 -7.11
N LYS A 83 16.52 28.99 -7.26
CA LYS A 83 16.66 27.84 -6.33
C LYS A 83 17.16 28.27 -4.94
N ILE A 84 18.12 29.20 -4.87
CA ILE A 84 18.74 29.61 -3.61
C ILE A 84 17.72 30.20 -2.61
N PRO A 85 16.85 31.17 -2.97
CA PRO A 85 15.84 31.69 -2.04
C PRO A 85 14.88 30.63 -1.50
N VAL A 86 14.46 29.68 -2.35
CA VAL A 86 13.58 28.57 -1.95
C VAL A 86 14.28 27.65 -0.96
N LEU A 87 15.55 27.28 -1.21
CA LEU A 87 16.35 26.47 -0.30
C LEU A 87 16.65 27.21 1.02
N SER A 88 16.92 28.51 0.98
CA SER A 88 17.10 29.34 2.19
C SER A 88 15.84 29.40 3.03
N LEU A 89 14.66 29.61 2.41
CA LEU A 89 13.37 29.59 3.10
C LEU A 89 13.09 28.21 3.71
N PHE A 90 13.39 27.13 2.98
CA PHE A 90 13.29 25.76 3.49
C PHE A 90 14.16 25.59 4.75
N CYS A 91 15.45 25.96 4.69
CA CYS A 91 16.37 25.89 5.84
C CYS A 91 15.89 26.71 7.05
N ILE A 92 15.27 27.88 6.86
CA ILE A 92 14.72 28.70 7.95
C ILE A 92 13.68 27.91 8.78
N PHE A 93 12.86 27.07 8.16
CA PHE A 93 11.88 26.25 8.89
C PHE A 93 12.50 25.19 9.82
N PHE A 94 13.73 24.74 9.55
CA PHE A 94 14.49 23.85 10.44
C PHE A 94 15.27 24.61 11.51
N LEU A 95 15.54 25.90 11.31
CA LEU A 95 16.29 26.75 12.24
C LEU A 95 15.41 27.39 13.33
N ILE A 96 14.15 27.73 13.04
CA ILE A 96 13.24 28.32 14.04
C ILE A 96 12.62 27.19 14.91
N PRO A 97 12.78 27.20 16.26
CA PRO A 97 12.32 26.08 17.11
C PRO A 97 10.81 25.77 17.01
N LEU A 98 9.97 26.81 16.92
CA LEU A 98 8.53 26.72 16.71
C LEU A 98 8.14 25.88 15.47
N THR A 99 8.92 25.94 14.38
CA THR A 99 8.64 25.19 13.14
C THR A 99 9.45 23.90 13.04
N SER A 100 10.68 23.86 13.55
CA SER A 100 11.57 22.71 13.39
C SER A 100 11.03 21.45 14.06
N GLN A 101 10.30 21.59 15.18
CA GLN A 101 9.57 20.49 15.84
C GLN A 101 8.55 19.76 14.95
N PHE A 102 8.13 20.38 13.84
CA PHE A 102 7.36 19.74 12.77
C PHE A 102 8.27 19.37 11.59
N PHE A 103 8.98 20.34 11.01
CA PHE A 103 9.71 20.17 9.74
C PHE A 103 10.81 19.11 9.81
N VAL A 104 11.55 18.99 10.93
CA VAL A 104 12.59 17.95 11.12
C VAL A 104 12.00 16.54 11.00
N HIS A 105 10.81 16.31 11.56
CA HIS A 105 10.15 15.00 11.55
C HIS A 105 9.28 14.77 10.30
N ALA A 106 8.90 15.84 9.60
CA ALA A 106 8.26 15.77 8.29
C ALA A 106 9.27 15.57 7.14
N LEU A 107 10.58 15.70 7.38
CA LEU A 107 11.63 15.62 6.35
C LEU A 107 11.54 14.38 5.43
N PRO A 108 11.22 13.15 5.90
CA PRO A 108 11.01 12.00 5.02
C PRO A 108 9.88 12.21 4.00
N ILE A 109 8.76 12.79 4.43
CA ILE A 109 7.62 13.13 3.56
C ILE A 109 8.00 14.26 2.60
N LEU A 110 8.71 15.29 3.09
CA LEU A 110 9.16 16.42 2.28
C LEU A 110 10.16 15.99 1.20
N ALA A 111 11.07 15.05 1.50
CA ALA A 111 12.00 14.47 0.53
C ALA A 111 11.28 13.63 -0.53
N TRP A 112 10.29 12.81 -0.13
CA TRP A 112 9.42 12.11 -1.08
C TRP A 112 8.67 13.08 -2.00
N LEU A 113 7.96 14.07 -1.46
CA LEU A 113 7.19 15.03 -2.27
C LEU A 113 8.08 15.84 -3.21
N ALA A 114 9.25 16.30 -2.73
CA ALA A 114 10.22 17.02 -3.54
C ALA A 114 10.73 16.17 -4.72
N LEU A 115 10.95 14.87 -4.51
CA LEU A 115 11.33 13.93 -5.57
C LEU A 115 10.15 13.65 -6.51
N PHE A 116 8.95 13.41 -5.96
CA PHE A 116 7.73 13.07 -6.71
C PHE A 116 7.38 14.14 -7.75
N PHE A 117 7.33 15.42 -7.35
CA PHE A 117 7.07 16.51 -8.29
C PHE A 117 8.25 16.81 -9.24
N SER A 118 9.39 16.13 -9.08
CA SER A 118 10.60 16.31 -9.88
C SER A 118 10.95 15.12 -10.79
N THR A 119 10.27 13.97 -10.69
CA THR A 119 10.52 12.78 -11.54
C THR A 119 10.37 13.06 -13.04
N GLY A 120 9.39 13.89 -13.41
CA GLY A 120 9.19 14.39 -14.77
C GLY A 120 10.32 15.29 -15.27
N LYS A 121 11.28 15.68 -14.42
CA LYS A 121 12.48 16.47 -14.78
C LYS A 121 13.76 15.63 -14.89
N ILE A 122 13.72 14.36 -14.48
CA ILE A 122 14.82 13.41 -14.72
C ILE A 122 14.94 13.17 -16.23
N PRO A 123 16.12 13.35 -16.86
CA PRO A 123 16.32 13.11 -18.30
C PRO A 123 15.95 11.68 -18.70
N SER A 124 15.26 11.51 -19.84
CA SER A 124 14.81 10.18 -20.30
C SER A 124 15.97 9.22 -20.60
N SER A 125 17.16 9.74 -20.93
CA SER A 125 18.39 8.94 -21.10
C SER A 125 18.99 8.40 -19.80
N TRP A 126 18.51 8.85 -18.63
CA TRP A 126 18.89 8.30 -17.32
C TRP A 126 17.87 7.28 -16.79
N LYS A 127 16.74 7.11 -17.48
CA LYS A 127 15.65 6.23 -17.04
C LYS A 127 15.78 4.85 -17.70
N PRO A 128 15.53 3.75 -16.95
CA PRO A 128 15.53 2.40 -17.53
C PRO A 128 14.31 2.17 -18.44
N PRO A 129 14.30 1.13 -19.29
CA PRO A 129 13.17 0.81 -20.17
C PRO A 129 11.87 0.51 -19.40
N ILE A 130 10.74 0.95 -19.93
CA ILE A 130 9.42 0.79 -19.30
C ILE A 130 8.94 -0.67 -19.42
N SER A 131 8.60 -1.27 -18.28
CA SER A 131 8.14 -2.65 -18.19
C SER A 131 6.64 -2.76 -18.48
N VAL A 132 6.30 -3.01 -19.74
CA VAL A 132 4.89 -3.19 -20.18
C VAL A 132 4.36 -4.62 -20.01
N LYS A 133 5.23 -5.62 -19.81
CA LYS A 133 4.87 -7.06 -19.80
C LYS A 133 4.89 -7.72 -18.41
N SER A 134 5.60 -7.15 -17.44
CA SER A 134 5.84 -7.76 -16.12
C SER A 134 4.56 -7.90 -15.28
N LEU A 135 3.91 -6.80 -14.92
CA LEU A 135 2.70 -6.82 -14.09
C LEU A 135 1.55 -7.60 -14.74
N PRO A 136 1.26 -7.47 -16.06
CA PRO A 136 0.27 -8.31 -16.73
C PRO A 136 0.58 -9.81 -16.63
N ALA A 137 1.84 -10.21 -16.77
CA ALA A 137 2.22 -11.62 -16.66
C ALA A 137 2.13 -12.13 -15.21
N MET A 138 2.60 -11.34 -14.23
CA MET A 138 2.52 -11.69 -12.82
C MET A 138 1.07 -11.80 -12.33
N GLU A 139 0.19 -10.89 -12.73
CA GLU A 139 -1.24 -10.94 -12.43
C GLU A 139 -1.88 -12.22 -12.99
N THR A 140 -1.65 -12.54 -14.27
CA THR A 140 -2.16 -13.77 -14.90
C THR A 140 -1.60 -15.05 -14.24
N VAL A 141 -0.32 -15.08 -13.88
CA VAL A 141 0.33 -16.24 -13.25
C VAL A 141 -0.14 -16.47 -11.80
N LEU A 142 -0.41 -15.39 -11.05
CA LEU A 142 -0.79 -15.48 -9.63
C LEU A 142 -2.30 -15.57 -9.39
N TYR A 143 -3.11 -15.00 -10.29
CA TYR A 143 -4.56 -14.85 -10.11
C TYR A 143 -5.40 -15.42 -11.27
N GLY A 144 -4.77 -15.97 -12.31
CA GLY A 144 -5.41 -16.65 -13.44
C GLY A 144 -5.90 -15.74 -14.57
N ASP A 145 -6.21 -14.47 -14.28
CA ASP A 145 -6.63 -13.48 -15.26
C ASP A 145 -6.33 -12.04 -14.77
N ASN A 146 -6.53 -11.05 -15.63
CA ASN A 146 -6.39 -9.63 -15.33
C ASN A 146 -7.57 -9.10 -14.50
N LEU A 147 -7.49 -9.26 -13.18
CA LEU A 147 -8.51 -8.82 -12.21
C LEU A 147 -8.97 -7.38 -12.44
N SER A 148 -8.06 -6.46 -12.76
CA SER A 148 -8.41 -5.06 -13.05
C SER A 148 -9.34 -4.90 -14.27
N ASN A 149 -9.18 -5.72 -15.31
CA ASN A 149 -10.08 -5.72 -16.48
C ASN A 149 -11.41 -6.40 -16.20
N VAL A 150 -11.40 -7.52 -15.47
CA VAL A 150 -12.64 -8.22 -15.07
C VAL A 150 -13.54 -7.27 -14.26
N LEU A 151 -12.95 -6.50 -13.33
CA LEU A 151 -13.67 -5.48 -12.56
C LEU A 151 -14.15 -4.31 -13.43
N ALA A 152 -13.32 -3.79 -14.34
CA ALA A 152 -13.65 -2.65 -15.19
C ALA A 152 -14.74 -2.95 -16.26
N THR A 153 -14.92 -4.22 -16.64
CA THR A 153 -15.95 -4.67 -17.59
C THR A 153 -17.36 -4.27 -17.13
N PHE A 154 -17.66 -4.38 -15.84
CA PHE A 154 -18.99 -4.12 -15.27
C PHE A 154 -19.12 -2.70 -14.72
N ASN A 155 -18.97 -1.69 -15.58
CA ASN A 155 -19.05 -0.28 -15.19
C ASN A 155 -20.48 0.30 -15.26
N ASN A 156 -20.77 1.24 -14.35
CA ASN A 156 -21.96 2.10 -14.35
C ASN A 156 -21.77 3.30 -13.42
N VAL A 157 -22.63 4.32 -13.54
CA VAL A 157 -22.55 5.59 -12.78
C VAL A 157 -22.49 5.40 -11.26
N PHE A 158 -23.21 4.42 -10.70
CA PHE A 158 -23.18 4.17 -9.25
C PHE A 158 -21.82 3.61 -8.81
N LEU A 159 -21.28 2.62 -9.53
CA LEU A 159 -19.95 2.07 -9.25
C LEU A 159 -18.84 3.10 -9.51
N ASP A 160 -19.00 3.96 -10.53
CA ASP A 160 -18.08 5.07 -10.80
C ASP A 160 -18.01 6.04 -9.62
N ILE A 161 -19.15 6.52 -9.10
CA ILE A 161 -19.18 7.38 -7.92
C ILE A 161 -18.66 6.65 -6.66
N MET A 162 -18.98 5.37 -6.48
CA MET A 162 -18.45 4.56 -5.38
C MET A 162 -16.92 4.37 -5.45
N ALA A 163 -16.33 4.31 -6.64
CA ALA A 163 -14.87 4.22 -6.81
C ALA A 163 -14.18 5.60 -6.71
N TRP A 164 -14.87 6.65 -7.15
CA TRP A 164 -14.38 8.02 -7.12
C TRP A 164 -14.25 8.60 -5.71
N ILE A 165 -15.14 8.26 -4.78
CA ILE A 165 -15.07 8.74 -3.38
C ILE A 165 -13.71 8.41 -2.72
N PRO A 166 -13.25 7.14 -2.65
CA PRO A 166 -11.95 6.82 -2.07
C PRO A 166 -10.78 7.28 -2.95
N TYR A 167 -10.84 7.03 -4.27
CA TYR A 167 -9.69 7.24 -5.16
C TYR A 167 -9.54 8.68 -5.66
N GLY A 168 -10.62 9.32 -6.11
CA GLY A 168 -10.59 10.70 -6.62
C GLY A 168 -10.53 11.78 -5.54
N ILE A 169 -10.92 11.47 -4.29
CA ILE A 169 -11.01 12.44 -3.18
C ILE A 169 -10.27 11.97 -1.91
N LEU A 170 -10.78 10.94 -1.24
CA LEU A 170 -10.47 10.76 0.19
C LEU A 170 -9.03 10.35 0.46
N HIS A 171 -8.37 9.59 -0.42
CA HIS A 171 -7.01 9.10 -0.15
C HIS A 171 -5.96 10.22 0.02
N PHE A 172 -6.17 11.39 -0.60
CA PHE A 172 -5.32 12.57 -0.37
C PHE A 172 -5.46 13.14 1.05
N SER A 173 -6.64 12.98 1.66
CA SER A 173 -6.98 13.53 2.98
C SER A 173 -6.74 12.55 4.14
N ALA A 174 -6.85 11.25 3.90
CA ALA A 174 -6.80 10.22 4.94
C ALA A 174 -5.52 10.26 5.81
N PRO A 175 -4.30 10.44 5.26
CA PRO A 175 -3.09 10.52 6.08
C PRO A 175 -3.07 11.71 7.04
N PHE A 176 -3.75 12.81 6.71
CA PHE A 176 -3.87 13.98 7.60
C PHE A 176 -4.88 13.74 8.72
N VAL A 177 -5.98 13.02 8.45
CA VAL A 177 -6.95 12.59 9.48
C VAL A 177 -6.30 11.57 10.43
N VAL A 178 -5.53 10.64 9.90
CA VAL A 178 -4.75 9.66 10.68
C VAL A 178 -3.68 10.36 11.52
N ALA A 179 -2.92 11.30 10.95
CA ALA A 179 -1.97 12.13 11.69
C ALA A 179 -2.64 12.91 12.84
N LEU A 180 -3.84 13.46 12.63
CA LEU A 180 -4.62 14.15 13.66
C LEU A 180 -5.06 13.18 14.77
N PHE A 181 -5.55 11.98 14.44
CA PHE A 181 -5.91 10.97 15.45
C PHE A 181 -4.68 10.50 16.25
N ILE A 182 -3.55 10.27 15.60
CA ILE A 182 -2.28 9.92 16.27
C ILE A 182 -1.79 11.07 17.15
N PHE A 183 -1.99 12.32 16.75
CA PHE A 183 -1.63 13.49 17.57
C PHE A 183 -2.48 13.60 18.82
N LEU A 184 -3.80 13.42 18.72
CA LEU A 184 -4.75 13.57 19.82
C LEU A 184 -4.75 12.39 20.79
N PHE A 185 -4.79 11.16 20.27
CA PHE A 185 -5.04 9.94 21.06
C PHE A 185 -3.80 9.05 21.23
N GLY A 186 -2.75 9.24 20.43
CA GLY A 186 -1.51 8.49 20.57
C GLY A 186 -0.62 9.03 21.69
N PRO A 187 0.26 8.18 22.28
CA PRO A 187 1.30 8.65 23.18
C PRO A 187 2.16 9.74 22.54
N PRO A 188 2.78 10.64 23.32
CA PRO A 188 3.77 11.58 22.82
C PRO A 188 4.86 10.90 21.98
N THR A 189 5.39 11.62 21.00
CA THR A 189 6.27 11.15 19.91
C THR A 189 5.64 10.31 18.80
N SER A 190 4.49 9.64 18.97
CA SER A 190 3.92 8.71 17.96
C SER A 190 3.72 9.30 16.55
N LEU A 191 3.36 10.58 16.45
CA LEU A 191 3.22 11.28 15.17
C LEU A 191 4.56 11.39 14.40
N ARG A 192 5.69 11.47 15.11
CA ARG A 192 7.04 11.47 14.51
C ARG A 192 7.34 10.10 13.89
N SER A 193 6.91 9.03 14.57
CA SER A 193 7.01 7.65 14.09
C SER A 193 6.13 7.42 12.85
N PHE A 194 4.93 8.02 12.79
CA PHE A 194 4.09 8.04 11.58
C PHE A 194 4.75 8.80 10.43
N GLY A 195 5.24 10.03 10.68
CA GLY A 195 5.92 10.84 9.66
C GLY A 195 7.15 10.15 9.08
N PHE A 196 7.91 9.45 9.92
CA PHE A 196 9.01 8.57 9.50
C PHE A 196 8.51 7.43 8.61
N ALA A 197 7.55 6.63 9.08
CA ALA A 197 7.09 5.44 8.38
C ALA A 197 6.42 5.77 7.03
N PHE A 198 5.48 6.73 7.04
CA PHE A 198 4.75 7.15 5.87
C PHE A 198 5.68 7.78 4.82
N GLY A 199 6.63 8.62 5.25
CA GLY A 199 7.61 9.23 4.35
C GLY A 199 8.61 8.24 3.75
N TYR A 200 9.17 7.33 4.55
CA TYR A 200 10.10 6.32 4.03
C TYR A 200 9.41 5.28 3.14
N MET A 201 8.22 4.81 3.49
CA MET A 201 7.42 3.91 2.64
C MET A 201 7.19 4.54 1.26
N ASN A 202 6.73 5.79 1.22
CA ASN A 202 6.52 6.51 -0.03
C ASN A 202 7.82 6.80 -0.80
N LEU A 203 8.88 7.23 -0.12
CA LEU A 203 10.17 7.51 -0.73
C LEU A 203 10.79 6.25 -1.35
N THR A 204 10.76 5.12 -0.65
CA THR A 204 11.23 3.83 -1.19
C THR A 204 10.34 3.34 -2.32
N GLY A 205 9.01 3.47 -2.23
CA GLY A 205 8.11 3.09 -3.31
C GLY A 205 8.35 3.91 -4.58
N LEU A 206 8.54 5.22 -4.45
CA LEU A 206 8.90 6.10 -5.56
C LEU A 206 10.27 5.78 -6.16
N MET A 207 11.28 5.46 -5.34
CA MET A 207 12.58 5.01 -5.83
C MET A 207 12.46 3.71 -6.63
N ILE A 208 11.60 2.77 -6.22
CA ILE A 208 11.30 1.56 -7.00
C ILE A 208 10.61 1.93 -8.32
N GLN A 209 9.63 2.84 -8.34
CA GLN A 209 8.97 3.29 -9.58
C GLN A 209 9.93 3.99 -10.57
N ILE A 210 11.00 4.63 -10.08
CA ILE A 210 12.04 5.26 -10.91
C ILE A 210 13.00 4.20 -11.49
N LEU A 211 13.35 3.18 -10.71
CA LEU A 211 14.30 2.12 -11.08
C LEU A 211 13.65 0.93 -11.82
N PHE A 212 12.34 0.74 -11.62
CA PHE A 212 11.48 -0.25 -12.24
C PHE A 212 10.16 0.41 -12.68
N PRO A 213 10.21 1.25 -13.73
CA PRO A 213 9.02 1.82 -14.35
C PRO A 213 8.15 0.69 -14.92
N ALA A 214 6.88 0.65 -14.54
CA ALA A 214 5.95 -0.41 -14.90
C ALA A 214 4.61 0.18 -15.36
N ALA A 215 4.07 -0.36 -16.46
CA ALA A 215 2.86 0.17 -17.06
C ALA A 215 1.59 -0.28 -16.30
N PRO A 216 0.62 0.63 -16.05
CA PRO A 216 -0.66 0.32 -15.38
C PRO A 216 -1.69 -0.34 -16.32
N PRO A 217 -2.85 -0.81 -15.81
CA PRO A 217 -3.87 -1.47 -16.63
C PRO A 217 -4.43 -0.63 -17.78
N TRP A 218 -4.63 0.68 -17.58
CA TRP A 218 -5.11 1.56 -18.67
C TRP A 218 -4.18 1.54 -19.87
N TYR A 219 -2.86 1.40 -19.68
CA TYR A 219 -1.91 1.35 -20.79
C TYR A 219 -2.11 0.06 -21.59
N LYS A 220 -2.23 -1.09 -20.91
CA LYS A 220 -2.53 -2.37 -21.55
C LYS A 220 -3.85 -2.35 -22.33
N ASN A 221 -4.84 -1.62 -21.83
CA ASN A 221 -6.16 -1.54 -22.45
C ASN A 221 -6.24 -0.57 -23.65
N LEU A 222 -5.25 0.33 -23.82
CA LEU A 222 -5.16 1.25 -24.96
C LEU A 222 -4.08 0.84 -25.98
N HIS A 223 -3.01 0.17 -25.53
CA HIS A 223 -1.79 -0.10 -26.32
C HIS A 223 -1.33 -1.57 -26.26
N GLY A 224 -2.09 -2.47 -25.64
CA GLY A 224 -1.76 -3.90 -25.57
C GLY A 224 -0.49 -4.18 -24.78
N LEU A 225 0.51 -4.78 -25.44
CA LEU A 225 1.84 -5.05 -24.86
C LEU A 225 2.96 -4.38 -25.68
N GLU A 226 2.62 -3.35 -26.44
CA GLU A 226 3.58 -2.59 -27.26
C GLU A 226 4.55 -1.76 -26.39
N PRO A 227 5.80 -1.56 -26.84
CA PRO A 227 6.80 -0.81 -26.08
C PRO A 227 6.36 0.61 -25.76
N ALA A 228 6.35 0.96 -24.47
CA ALA A 228 6.09 2.32 -24.00
C ALA A 228 7.36 3.19 -24.04
N ASP A 229 7.20 4.49 -24.22
CA ASP A 229 8.28 5.47 -24.21
C ASP A 229 7.98 6.71 -23.33
N TYR A 230 9.01 7.50 -23.02
CA TYR A 230 8.92 8.62 -22.09
C TYR A 230 8.37 9.94 -22.67
N SER A 231 7.94 9.96 -23.93
CA SER A 231 7.14 11.06 -24.52
C SER A 231 5.63 10.83 -24.40
N MET A 232 5.20 9.61 -24.03
CA MET A 232 3.80 9.29 -23.82
C MET A 232 3.21 10.01 -22.60
N TYR A 233 2.06 10.65 -22.79
CA TYR A 233 1.25 11.24 -21.72
C TYR A 233 0.52 10.16 -20.91
N GLY A 234 0.11 10.50 -19.69
CA GLY A 234 -0.78 9.64 -18.90
C GLY A 234 -2.23 9.65 -19.40
N SER A 235 -2.99 8.64 -18.97
CA SER A 235 -4.43 8.55 -19.18
C SER A 235 -5.18 8.59 -17.84
N PRO A 236 -6.37 9.21 -17.77
CA PRO A 236 -7.24 9.12 -16.59
C PRO A 236 -7.89 7.74 -16.42
N GLY A 237 -7.66 6.77 -17.33
CA GLY A 237 -8.25 5.43 -17.24
C GLY A 237 -9.77 5.49 -17.05
N GLY A 238 -10.29 4.81 -16.01
CA GLY A 238 -11.71 4.88 -15.64
C GLY A 238 -12.20 6.23 -15.12
N LEU A 239 -11.33 7.13 -14.64
CA LEU A 239 -11.72 8.46 -14.13
C LEU A 239 -12.22 9.41 -15.24
N GLY A 240 -11.93 9.13 -16.51
CA GLY A 240 -12.53 9.89 -17.63
C GLY A 240 -14.07 9.81 -17.64
N ARG A 241 -14.66 8.76 -17.05
CA ARG A 241 -16.11 8.67 -16.84
C ARG A 241 -16.60 9.67 -15.79
N ILE A 242 -15.79 10.01 -14.79
CA ILE A 242 -16.12 11.01 -13.76
C ILE A 242 -16.13 12.42 -14.33
N ASP A 243 -15.13 12.78 -15.13
CA ASP A 243 -15.11 14.08 -15.84
C ASP A 243 -16.38 14.24 -16.70
N ALA A 244 -16.81 13.18 -17.39
CA ALA A 244 -18.04 13.15 -18.18
C ALA A 244 -19.34 13.20 -17.32
N ILE A 245 -19.36 12.59 -16.13
CA ILE A 245 -20.49 12.65 -15.19
C ILE A 245 -20.61 14.05 -14.55
N LEU A 246 -19.48 14.69 -14.25
CA LEU A 246 -19.44 16.01 -13.60
C LEU A 246 -19.53 17.18 -14.59
N GLY A 247 -19.24 16.94 -15.87
CA GLY A 247 -19.31 17.96 -16.92
C GLY A 247 -18.13 18.93 -16.97
N PHE A 248 -17.00 18.60 -16.32
CA PHE A 248 -15.77 19.39 -16.37
C PHE A 248 -14.53 18.49 -16.36
N ASP A 249 -13.47 18.94 -17.04
CA ASP A 249 -12.15 18.28 -17.00
C ASP A 249 -11.48 18.51 -15.65
N MET A 250 -11.21 17.43 -14.93
CA MET A 250 -10.40 17.41 -13.72
C MET A 250 -9.33 16.33 -13.81
N TYR A 251 -9.72 15.09 -14.11
CA TYR A 251 -8.82 13.95 -14.09
C TYR A 251 -8.09 13.75 -15.41
N THR A 252 -8.70 14.08 -16.54
CA THR A 252 -8.07 13.98 -17.87
C THR A 252 -6.82 14.87 -17.93
N SER A 253 -6.96 16.17 -17.65
CA SER A 253 -5.81 17.09 -17.56
C SER A 253 -4.81 16.71 -16.46
N ALA A 254 -5.27 16.26 -15.28
CA ALA A 254 -4.36 15.90 -14.19
C ALA A 254 -3.51 14.66 -14.47
N PHE A 255 -4.10 13.58 -14.98
CA PHE A 255 -3.40 12.33 -15.25
C PHE A 255 -2.52 12.41 -16.51
N SER A 256 -2.93 13.14 -17.55
CA SER A 256 -2.07 13.40 -18.71
C SER A 256 -0.78 14.12 -18.32
N ASN A 257 -0.81 14.98 -17.30
CA ASN A 257 0.35 15.70 -16.77
C ASN A 257 0.99 15.05 -15.53
N SER A 258 0.71 13.77 -15.26
CA SER A 258 1.26 13.05 -14.10
C SER A 258 2.80 13.02 -14.10
N PRO A 259 3.48 13.36 -12.98
CA PRO A 259 4.94 13.23 -12.87
C PRO A 259 5.46 11.80 -13.01
N VAL A 260 4.62 10.79 -12.80
CA VAL A 260 4.98 9.36 -12.81
C VAL A 260 3.92 8.55 -13.58
N VAL A 261 3.93 8.67 -14.92
CA VAL A 261 2.99 7.97 -15.81
C VAL A 261 3.09 6.43 -15.69
N PHE A 262 4.32 5.91 -15.69
CA PHE A 262 4.62 4.47 -15.64
C PHE A 262 5.08 4.03 -14.24
N GLY A 263 4.34 4.45 -13.21
CA GLY A 263 4.63 4.21 -11.79
C GLY A 263 3.76 3.14 -11.14
N ALA A 264 3.31 2.12 -11.86
CA ALA A 264 2.33 1.17 -11.33
C ALA A 264 2.85 0.39 -10.09
N PHE A 265 4.11 -0.06 -10.11
CA PHE A 265 4.68 -0.91 -9.06
C PHE A 265 5.79 -0.21 -8.23
N PRO A 266 5.74 -0.32 -6.89
CA PRO A 266 4.60 -0.71 -6.06
C PRO A 266 3.52 0.39 -6.07
N SER A 267 2.28 0.04 -5.76
CA SER A 267 1.22 1.05 -5.61
C SER A 267 1.40 1.88 -4.33
N LEU A 268 1.71 3.16 -4.48
CA LEU A 268 1.72 4.11 -3.37
C LEU A 268 0.31 4.33 -2.79
N HIS A 269 -0.76 4.20 -3.59
CA HIS A 269 -2.14 4.26 -3.10
C HIS A 269 -2.42 3.14 -2.09
N SER A 270 -1.97 1.90 -2.39
CA SER A 270 -2.00 0.81 -1.43
C SER A 270 -1.08 1.06 -0.24
N GLY A 271 0.18 1.46 -0.47
CA GLY A 271 1.15 1.71 0.58
C GLY A 271 0.67 2.73 1.62
N CYS A 272 0.12 3.86 1.17
CA CYS A 272 -0.48 4.88 2.03
C CYS A 272 -1.66 4.32 2.84
N ALA A 273 -2.64 3.70 2.18
CA ALA A 273 -3.83 3.19 2.87
C ALA A 273 -3.50 2.06 3.85
N VAL A 274 -2.56 1.17 3.54
CA VAL A 274 -2.10 0.13 4.46
C VAL A 274 -1.32 0.74 5.63
N MET A 275 -0.53 1.79 5.42
CA MET A 275 0.17 2.49 6.51
C MET A 275 -0.84 3.13 7.48
N ASP A 276 -1.84 3.83 6.94
CA ASP A 276 -2.95 4.41 7.68
C ASP A 276 -3.69 3.33 8.48
N VAL A 277 -4.04 2.20 7.86
CA VAL A 277 -4.73 1.07 8.51
C VAL A 277 -3.89 0.43 9.61
N LEU A 278 -2.58 0.27 9.43
CA LEU A 278 -1.69 -0.30 10.45
C LEU A 278 -1.59 0.60 11.69
N PHE A 279 -1.45 1.91 11.50
CA PHE A 279 -1.48 2.87 12.61
C PHE A 279 -2.87 2.97 13.26
N LEU A 280 -3.96 2.97 12.50
CA LEU A 280 -5.32 2.94 13.04
C LEU A 280 -5.63 1.63 13.78
N CYS A 281 -5.07 0.49 13.36
CA CYS A 281 -5.17 -0.78 14.09
C CYS A 281 -4.36 -0.78 15.39
N TRP A 282 -3.18 -0.17 15.42
CA TRP A 282 -2.39 0.01 16.64
C TRP A 282 -3.11 0.95 17.63
N LEU A 283 -3.62 2.09 17.14
CA LEU A 283 -4.29 3.10 17.96
C LEU A 283 -5.67 2.64 18.44
N PHE A 284 -6.50 2.11 17.54
CA PHE A 284 -7.90 1.71 17.76
C PHE A 284 -8.19 0.26 17.28
N PRO A 285 -7.62 -0.78 17.91
CA PRO A 285 -7.70 -2.17 17.44
C PRO A 285 -9.12 -2.75 17.37
N ARG A 286 -10.07 -2.21 18.14
CA ARG A 286 -11.49 -2.62 18.11
C ARG A 286 -12.14 -2.39 16.74
N TYR A 287 -11.69 -1.38 15.99
CA TYR A 287 -12.27 -1.00 14.70
C TYR A 287 -11.49 -1.54 13.50
N ARG A 288 -10.59 -2.53 13.70
CA ARG A 288 -9.72 -3.11 12.65
C ARG A 288 -10.44 -3.48 11.35
N PHE A 289 -11.69 -3.95 11.44
CA PHE A 289 -12.48 -4.33 10.26
C PHE A 289 -12.97 -3.12 9.46
N VAL A 290 -13.24 -1.98 10.11
CA VAL A 290 -13.57 -0.71 9.44
C VAL A 290 -12.33 -0.17 8.72
N TRP A 291 -11.16 -0.26 9.37
CA TRP A 291 -9.89 0.17 8.80
C TRP A 291 -9.52 -0.66 7.57
N TRP A 292 -9.55 -2.00 7.66
CA TRP A 292 -9.32 -2.85 6.48
C TRP A 292 -10.39 -2.69 5.40
N GLY A 293 -11.63 -2.36 5.75
CA GLY A 293 -12.68 -1.98 4.81
C GLY A 293 -12.35 -0.74 3.98
N TRP A 294 -11.70 0.27 4.58
CA TRP A 294 -11.19 1.44 3.84
C TRP A 294 -10.11 1.05 2.82
N ALA A 295 -9.12 0.25 3.22
CA ALA A 295 -8.07 -0.19 2.31
C ALA A 295 -8.62 -1.05 1.15
N THR A 296 -9.51 -2.02 1.42
CA THR A 296 -10.11 -2.85 0.38
C THR A 296 -11.02 -2.06 -0.56
N TRP A 297 -11.74 -1.05 -0.06
CA TRP A 297 -12.54 -0.14 -0.89
C TRP A 297 -11.65 0.67 -1.84
N LEU A 298 -10.55 1.25 -1.36
CA LEU A 298 -9.58 1.96 -2.22
C LEU A 298 -8.92 1.02 -3.25
N TRP A 299 -8.54 -0.20 -2.85
CA TRP A 299 -7.95 -1.21 -3.74
C TRP A 299 -8.90 -1.63 -4.86
N TRP A 300 -10.17 -1.91 -4.54
CA TRP A 300 -11.18 -2.18 -5.56
C TRP A 300 -11.31 -0.99 -6.52
N SER A 301 -11.29 0.22 -5.99
CA SER A 301 -11.46 1.46 -6.77
C SER A 301 -10.30 1.70 -7.75
N THR A 302 -9.05 1.49 -7.33
CA THR A 302 -7.88 1.64 -8.21
C THR A 302 -7.83 0.58 -9.32
N MET A 303 -8.30 -0.63 -9.06
CA MET A 303 -8.44 -1.69 -10.07
C MET A 303 -9.61 -1.42 -11.04
N TYR A 304 -10.80 -1.12 -10.53
CA TYR A 304 -12.01 -0.81 -11.30
C TYR A 304 -11.84 0.44 -12.19
N LEU A 305 -11.07 1.43 -11.73
CA LEU A 305 -10.69 2.61 -12.51
C LEU A 305 -9.42 2.40 -13.36
N THR A 306 -8.93 1.17 -13.49
CA THR A 306 -7.80 0.74 -14.35
C THR A 306 -6.44 1.41 -14.11
N HIS A 307 -6.18 1.86 -12.87
CA HIS A 307 -4.91 2.50 -12.48
C HIS A 307 -3.88 1.53 -11.89
N HIS A 308 -4.31 0.42 -11.29
CA HIS A 308 -3.43 -0.55 -10.61
C HIS A 308 -3.84 -2.00 -10.87
N TYR A 309 -2.83 -2.87 -10.94
CA TYR A 309 -2.97 -4.33 -10.91
C TYR A 309 -3.04 -4.81 -9.45
N PHE A 310 -3.69 -5.94 -9.18
CA PHE A 310 -3.75 -6.47 -7.81
C PHE A 310 -2.36 -6.79 -7.26
N ILE A 311 -1.44 -7.30 -8.09
CA ILE A 311 -0.06 -7.58 -7.68
C ILE A 311 0.71 -6.32 -7.21
N ASP A 312 0.45 -5.14 -7.80
CA ASP A 312 1.14 -3.91 -7.40
C ASP A 312 0.55 -3.28 -6.13
N LEU A 313 -0.74 -3.53 -5.86
CA LEU A 313 -1.38 -3.24 -4.58
C LEU A 313 -0.79 -4.11 -3.46
N ILE A 314 -0.56 -5.40 -3.71
CA ILE A 314 0.16 -6.29 -2.76
C ILE A 314 1.60 -5.81 -2.54
N GLY A 315 2.31 -5.37 -3.59
CA GLY A 315 3.65 -4.78 -3.47
C GLY A 315 3.69 -3.56 -2.53
N GLY A 316 2.72 -2.65 -2.68
CA GLY A 316 2.55 -1.50 -1.77
C GLY A 316 2.24 -1.90 -0.32
N ALA A 317 1.39 -2.93 -0.15
CA ALA A 317 1.04 -3.46 1.16
C ALA A 317 2.24 -4.06 1.90
N VAL A 318 3.05 -4.89 1.21
CA VAL A 318 4.26 -5.52 1.76
C VAL A 318 5.32 -4.49 2.14
N LEU A 319 5.52 -3.46 1.30
CA LEU A 319 6.44 -2.36 1.61
C LEU A 319 5.97 -1.59 2.86
N SER A 320 4.68 -1.27 2.95
CA SER A 320 4.09 -0.61 4.10
C SER A 320 4.22 -1.43 5.39
N VAL A 321 3.87 -2.72 5.35
CA VAL A 321 4.01 -3.63 6.49
C VAL A 321 5.47 -3.71 6.95
N SER A 322 6.43 -3.79 6.03
CA SER A 322 7.86 -3.86 6.35
C SER A 322 8.35 -2.59 7.08
N VAL A 323 8.04 -1.41 6.54
CA VAL A 323 8.43 -0.12 7.15
C VAL A 323 7.69 0.12 8.47
N PHE A 324 6.42 -0.31 8.58
CA PHE A 324 5.66 -0.27 9.83
C PHE A 324 6.26 -1.17 10.90
N ILE A 325 6.66 -2.41 10.58
CA ILE A 325 7.31 -3.34 11.52
C ILE A 325 8.61 -2.75 12.06
N TYR A 326 9.47 -2.22 11.20
CA TYR A 326 10.69 -1.51 11.62
C TYR A 326 10.34 -0.35 12.57
N THR A 327 9.39 0.50 12.16
CA THR A 327 8.95 1.67 12.95
C THR A 327 8.39 1.25 14.31
N LYS A 328 7.58 0.19 14.36
CA LYS A 328 6.94 -0.35 15.57
C LYS A 328 7.96 -0.69 16.66
N TYR A 329 9.09 -1.30 16.28
CA TYR A 329 10.10 -1.75 17.24
C TYR A 329 11.23 -0.74 17.51
N VAL A 330 11.45 0.27 16.64
CA VAL A 330 12.54 1.26 16.79
C VAL A 330 12.04 2.65 17.22
N HIS A 331 10.88 3.08 16.72
CA HIS A 331 10.42 4.47 16.81
C HIS A 331 9.06 4.67 17.48
N LEU A 332 8.17 3.67 17.46
CA LEU A 332 6.81 3.78 17.99
C LEU A 332 6.78 3.51 19.50
N PRO A 333 6.10 4.33 20.31
CA PRO A 333 5.93 4.06 21.74
C PRO A 333 4.83 3.03 22.01
N VAL A 334 4.84 2.48 23.23
CA VAL A 334 3.78 1.59 23.72
C VAL A 334 2.52 2.41 24.02
N ARG A 335 1.35 1.92 23.62
CA ARG A 335 0.06 2.60 23.88
C ARG A 335 -0.68 1.92 25.03
N ASP A 336 -0.49 2.46 26.22
CA ASP A 336 -1.26 2.15 27.44
C ASP A 336 -2.78 2.37 27.17
N PRO A 337 -3.62 1.32 27.32
CA PRO A 337 -5.06 1.43 27.09
C PRO A 337 -5.85 2.13 28.21
N THR A 338 -5.21 2.49 29.34
CA THR A 338 -5.82 3.27 30.41
C THR A 338 -5.77 4.78 30.15
N LYS A 339 -4.89 5.23 29.24
CA LYS A 339 -4.74 6.64 28.87
C LYS A 339 -5.73 7.02 27.78
N PHE A 340 -6.50 8.09 28.00
CA PHE A 340 -7.47 8.57 27.02
C PHE A 340 -6.81 9.29 25.85
N CYS A 341 -5.89 10.21 26.12
CA CYS A 341 -5.29 11.07 25.10
C CYS A 341 -3.79 11.28 25.31
N ARG A 342 -3.15 11.96 24.36
CA ARG A 342 -1.73 12.34 24.39
C ARG A 342 -1.28 12.96 25.72
N TRP A 343 -2.12 13.80 26.32
CA TRP A 343 -1.78 14.56 27.54
C TRP A 343 -1.97 13.75 28.83
N SER A 344 -2.68 12.62 28.79
CA SER A 344 -2.79 11.67 29.91
C SER A 344 -1.46 10.92 30.23
N TYR A 345 -0.48 11.02 29.33
CA TYR A 345 0.84 10.37 29.46
C TYR A 345 1.82 11.25 30.26
N THR A 346 2.50 10.60 31.21
CA THR A 346 3.56 11.18 32.06
C THR A 346 4.97 10.76 31.64
N GLU A 347 5.07 9.67 30.89
CA GLU A 347 6.31 9.11 30.32
C GLU A 347 6.04 8.49 28.95
N VAL A 348 7.09 8.07 28.24
CA VAL A 348 7.00 7.47 26.90
C VAL A 348 7.80 6.17 26.85
N GLU A 349 7.13 5.07 27.19
CA GLU A 349 7.69 3.73 27.04
C GLU A 349 7.86 3.35 25.56
N LYS A 350 8.90 2.56 25.27
CA LYS A 350 9.14 1.95 23.96
C LYS A 350 9.31 0.44 24.12
N ILE A 351 9.04 -0.30 23.05
CA ILE A 351 9.26 -1.74 23.04
C ILE A 351 10.77 -2.03 23.16
N ASN A 352 11.18 -2.70 24.24
CA ASN A 352 12.49 -3.35 24.31
C ASN A 352 12.39 -4.75 23.67
N ILE A 353 13.10 -4.95 22.56
CA ILE A 353 13.02 -6.21 21.80
C ILE A 353 13.64 -7.40 22.55
N HIS A 354 14.62 -7.18 23.44
CA HIS A 354 15.26 -8.23 24.22
C HIS A 354 14.31 -8.83 25.27
N TYR A 355 13.44 -8.02 25.88
CA TYR A 355 12.39 -8.50 26.79
C TYR A 355 11.18 -9.14 26.07
N LEU A 356 11.20 -9.19 24.74
CA LEU A 356 10.22 -9.93 23.93
C LEU A 356 10.83 -11.15 23.23
N ASP A 357 12.12 -11.42 23.42
CA ASP A 357 12.80 -12.58 22.85
C ASP A 357 12.48 -13.84 23.67
N PRO A 358 11.74 -14.83 23.13
CA PRO A 358 11.42 -16.07 23.84
C PRO A 358 12.63 -16.98 24.05
N LEU A 359 13.78 -16.66 23.44
CA LEU A 359 15.06 -17.36 23.62
C LEU A 359 16.00 -16.62 24.59
N SER A 360 15.55 -15.51 25.20
CA SER A 360 16.34 -14.80 26.20
C SER A 360 16.40 -15.58 27.53
N TYR A 361 17.60 -15.63 28.12
CA TYR A 361 17.91 -16.44 29.32
C TYR A 361 17.07 -16.08 30.56
N ASP A 362 16.59 -14.83 30.64
CA ASP A 362 15.68 -14.35 31.69
C ASP A 362 14.28 -15.01 31.66
N GLY A 363 13.93 -15.71 30.57
CA GLY A 363 12.64 -16.39 30.39
C GLY A 363 12.41 -17.52 31.39
N GLU A 364 13.42 -18.38 31.63
CA GLU A 364 13.30 -19.50 32.57
C GLU A 364 13.24 -19.02 34.03
N ALA A 365 14.02 -18.00 34.38
CA ALA A 365 14.07 -17.42 35.72
C ALA A 365 12.73 -16.80 36.19
N ARG A 366 11.83 -16.48 35.26
CA ARG A 366 10.47 -15.96 35.54
C ARG A 366 9.38 -17.01 35.60
N LEU A 367 9.67 -18.26 35.20
CA LEU A 367 8.77 -19.39 35.40
C LEU A 367 8.93 -19.99 36.80
N SER A 368 10.17 -20.17 37.26
CA SER A 368 10.47 -20.70 38.60
C SER A 368 10.05 -19.76 39.74
N THR A 369 10.23 -18.44 39.58
CA THR A 369 9.87 -17.45 40.62
C THR A 369 8.37 -17.18 40.76
N ARG A 370 7.51 -17.91 40.05
CA ARG A 370 6.06 -17.69 40.01
C ARG A 370 5.24 -18.66 40.87
N GLU A 371 5.82 -19.75 41.39
CA GLU A 371 5.10 -20.74 42.19
C GLU A 371 5.12 -20.44 43.71
N ASP A 372 6.22 -19.90 44.24
CA ASP A 372 6.43 -19.74 45.70
C ASP A 372 5.68 -18.57 46.36
N ASN A 373 5.14 -17.60 45.60
CA ASN A 373 4.42 -16.44 46.15
C ASN A 373 2.89 -16.60 46.06
N THR A 374 2.36 -17.57 46.79
CA THR A 374 0.93 -17.57 47.15
C THR A 374 0.71 -16.72 48.41
N ASN A 375 -0.46 -16.05 48.49
CA ASN A 375 -0.91 -15.21 49.62
C ASN A 375 -0.36 -13.77 49.75
N SER A 376 -0.23 -13.00 48.66
CA SER A 376 -0.73 -11.61 48.65
C SER A 376 -0.90 -11.07 47.21
N PHE A 377 -1.67 -9.97 47.09
CA PHE A 377 -2.00 -9.24 45.85
C PHE A 377 -2.75 -10.00 44.75
N LEU A 378 -4.00 -9.60 44.53
CA LEU A 378 -4.78 -9.90 43.33
C LEU A 378 -4.19 -9.16 42.12
N ALA A 379 -3.17 -9.72 41.50
CA ALA A 379 -2.65 -9.22 40.22
C ALA A 379 -3.76 -9.33 39.13
N PRO A 380 -4.13 -8.23 38.45
CA PRO A 380 -5.07 -8.30 37.34
C PRO A 380 -4.55 -9.25 36.25
N ARG A 381 -5.44 -10.06 35.66
CA ARG A 381 -5.08 -10.94 34.53
C ARG A 381 -4.48 -10.11 33.40
N GLY A 382 -3.25 -10.44 33.00
CA GLY A 382 -2.59 -9.88 31.82
C GLY A 382 -3.31 -10.26 30.54
N ASN A 383 -4.31 -9.47 30.14
CA ASN A 383 -5.00 -9.63 28.86
C ASN A 383 -4.05 -9.23 27.72
N TYR A 384 -3.41 -10.21 27.08
CA TYR A 384 -2.80 -10.06 25.75
C TYR A 384 -3.90 -10.22 24.69
N PRO A 385 -4.40 -9.15 24.04
CA PRO A 385 -5.61 -9.22 23.20
C PRO A 385 -5.35 -9.72 21.77
N TYR A 386 -4.27 -10.50 21.57
CA TYR A 386 -3.77 -10.93 20.26
C TYR A 386 -3.46 -12.44 20.17
N MET A 387 -4.21 -13.29 20.90
CA MET A 387 -4.42 -14.72 20.59
C MET A 387 -5.63 -15.23 21.39
N GLN A 388 -6.86 -15.01 20.90
CA GLN A 388 -8.05 -15.64 21.48
C GLN A 388 -9.13 -15.91 20.43
N SER A 389 -8.83 -16.84 19.52
CA SER A 389 -9.85 -17.60 18.79
C SER A 389 -10.39 -18.70 19.70
N ASN A 390 -11.71 -18.88 19.75
CA ASN A 390 -12.32 -19.99 20.48
C ASN A 390 -12.13 -21.30 19.69
N TYR A 391 -11.08 -22.05 20.01
CA TYR A 391 -10.93 -23.45 19.60
C TYR A 391 -10.78 -24.33 20.84
N ASN A 392 -11.91 -24.77 21.39
CA ASN A 392 -11.93 -25.93 22.27
C ASN A 392 -11.69 -27.18 21.42
N ASN A 393 -10.47 -27.71 21.46
CA ASN A 393 -10.21 -29.11 21.11
C ASN A 393 -8.95 -29.61 21.82
N THR A 394 -9.14 -30.55 22.75
CA THR A 394 -8.07 -31.14 23.57
C THR A 394 -7.26 -32.13 22.71
N PHE A 395 -6.20 -31.66 22.05
CA PHE A 395 -5.39 -32.52 21.19
C PHE A 395 -4.38 -33.36 22.00
N GLN A 396 -4.85 -34.49 22.52
CA GLN A 396 -4.03 -35.47 23.23
C GLN A 396 -3.19 -36.28 22.23
N MET A 397 -1.86 -36.16 22.28
CA MET A 397 -0.97 -36.98 21.44
C MET A 397 -0.99 -38.45 21.88
N SER A 398 -1.81 -39.26 21.23
CA SER A 398 -1.68 -40.72 21.23
C SER A 398 -0.76 -41.14 20.08
N ALA A 399 0.41 -41.70 20.41
CA ALA A 399 1.34 -42.22 19.41
C ALA A 399 0.80 -43.54 18.83
N ILE A 400 0.26 -43.50 17.61
CA ILE A 400 -0.26 -44.68 16.90
C ILE A 400 0.55 -44.90 15.62
N SER A 401 1.26 -46.01 15.57
CA SER A 401 2.05 -46.45 14.41
C SER A 401 1.16 -46.74 13.20
N ARG A 402 1.49 -46.14 12.05
CA ARG A 402 0.74 -46.34 10.80
C ARG A 402 1.09 -47.68 10.14
N SER A 403 0.25 -48.69 10.31
CA SER A 403 0.15 -49.80 9.35
C SER A 403 -0.70 -49.38 8.15
N ARG A 404 -0.48 -50.02 6.99
CA ARG A 404 -1.28 -49.79 5.76
C ARG A 404 -2.49 -50.71 5.74
N GLN A 405 -3.70 -50.19 5.51
CA GLN A 405 -4.70 -50.86 4.66
C GLN A 405 -5.80 -49.90 4.17
N SER A 406 -6.60 -50.38 3.23
CA SER A 406 -7.54 -49.60 2.40
C SER A 406 -8.99 -49.79 2.82
N SER A 407 -9.83 -48.76 2.69
CA SER A 407 -11.17 -48.88 2.07
C SER A 407 -11.86 -47.51 1.84
N ARG A 408 -12.95 -47.54 1.06
CA ARG A 408 -13.65 -46.39 0.45
C ARG A 408 -14.42 -45.49 1.44
N ALA A 409 -14.73 -44.27 0.98
CA ALA A 409 -15.61 -43.32 1.63
C ALA A 409 -17.09 -43.45 1.18
N ALA A 410 -18.00 -42.88 1.98
CA ALA A 410 -19.36 -42.49 1.61
C ALA A 410 -19.77 -41.23 2.41
N ILE A 411 -20.79 -40.49 1.94
CA ILE A 411 -21.18 -39.15 2.43
C ILE A 411 -22.69 -39.14 2.84
N PRO A 412 -23.14 -38.26 3.76
CA PRO A 412 -24.34 -38.49 4.58
C PRO A 412 -25.61 -37.78 4.07
N LEU A 413 -26.74 -38.01 4.74
CA LEU A 413 -27.94 -37.15 4.70
C LEU A 413 -28.74 -37.19 6.03
N SER A 414 -29.76 -36.33 6.15
CA SER A 414 -30.33 -35.85 7.42
C SER A 414 -31.79 -36.34 7.70
N PRO A 415 -32.68 -35.63 8.42
CA PRO A 415 -32.92 -35.84 9.87
C PRO A 415 -34.40 -36.07 10.28
N GLN A 416 -34.68 -36.59 11.50
CA GLN A 416 -35.68 -36.02 12.45
C GLN A 416 -35.96 -36.82 13.76
N ASN A 417 -36.12 -36.06 14.85
CA ASN A 417 -37.11 -36.16 15.96
C ASN A 417 -37.10 -37.31 17.01
N ASN A 418 -37.68 -36.97 18.17
CA ASN A 418 -37.70 -37.64 19.48
C ASN A 418 -38.17 -39.11 19.55
N GLY A 419 -37.54 -39.87 20.45
CA GLY A 419 -38.01 -41.15 21.01
C GLY A 419 -37.16 -41.53 22.24
N ASN A 420 -37.72 -42.23 23.23
CA ASN A 420 -37.06 -42.45 24.54
C ASN A 420 -37.19 -43.90 25.05
N VAL A 421 -36.14 -44.41 25.72
CA VAL A 421 -36.05 -45.72 26.43
C VAL A 421 -36.17 -47.00 25.57
N GLY A 422 -35.33 -48.02 25.84
CA GLY A 422 -35.60 -49.41 25.42
C GLY A 422 -34.36 -50.30 25.27
N HIS A 423 -34.26 -51.38 26.05
CA HIS A 423 -33.13 -52.33 26.03
C HIS A 423 -33.17 -53.36 24.88
N SER A 424 -31.97 -53.83 24.53
CA SER A 424 -31.59 -55.23 24.21
C SER A 424 -32.08 -55.98 22.95
N SER A 425 -31.06 -56.39 22.17
CA SER A 425 -30.77 -57.76 21.69
C SER A 425 -31.45 -58.40 20.45
N SER A 426 -30.57 -59.04 19.66
CA SER A 426 -30.73 -60.35 18.97
C SER A 426 -31.69 -60.53 17.77
N SER A 427 -31.14 -60.25 16.58
CA SER A 427 -30.78 -61.24 15.52
C SER A 427 -31.82 -62.07 14.73
N VAL A 428 -31.37 -62.49 13.52
CA VAL A 428 -31.78 -63.64 12.65
C VAL A 428 -32.58 -63.30 11.37
N ASN A 429 -31.94 -63.59 10.21
CA ASN A 429 -32.37 -64.09 8.88
C ASN A 429 -33.73 -63.63 8.28
N LEU A 430 -33.91 -63.41 6.96
CA LEU A 430 -33.51 -64.25 5.80
C LEU A 430 -33.27 -63.45 4.48
N ALA A 431 -32.77 -64.16 3.46
CA ALA A 431 -32.68 -63.75 2.02
C ALA A 431 -33.82 -64.45 1.20
N PRO A 432 -33.87 -64.58 -0.17
CA PRO A 432 -32.86 -64.31 -1.23
C PRO A 432 -33.40 -63.70 -2.57
N GLN A 433 -32.62 -63.83 -3.68
CA GLN A 433 -32.99 -63.66 -5.13
C GLN A 433 -33.25 -62.21 -5.64
N ALA A 434 -33.14 -61.81 -6.92
CA ALA A 434 -32.67 -62.42 -8.20
C ALA A 434 -32.54 -61.32 -9.30
N GLU A 435 -31.95 -61.48 -10.51
CA GLU A 435 -30.78 -62.23 -11.06
C GLU A 435 -30.45 -61.64 -12.48
N GLU A 436 -29.26 -61.05 -12.72
CA GLU A 436 -28.26 -61.44 -13.77
C GLU A 436 -28.26 -60.81 -15.19
N ASN A 437 -27.11 -60.99 -15.88
CA ASN A 437 -26.80 -60.93 -17.33
C ASN A 437 -26.60 -59.58 -18.06
N MET A 438 -25.73 -59.47 -19.09
CA MET A 438 -24.35 -60.02 -19.30
C MET A 438 -23.65 -59.27 -20.47
N GLY A 439 -22.38 -59.63 -20.79
CA GLY A 439 -21.60 -59.08 -21.93
C GLY A 439 -21.84 -59.82 -23.28
N PRO A 440 -20.83 -60.06 -24.16
CA PRO A 440 -19.38 -60.06 -23.88
C PRO A 440 -18.43 -59.41 -24.94
N THR A 441 -17.21 -59.08 -24.47
CA THR A 441 -15.84 -59.30 -25.02
C THR A 441 -15.48 -59.21 -26.51
N GLU A 442 -14.30 -58.61 -26.79
CA GLU A 442 -13.15 -59.33 -27.37
C GLU A 442 -11.81 -58.66 -26.94
N GLU A 443 -10.66 -59.30 -27.15
CA GLU A 443 -9.34 -58.97 -26.56
C GLU A 443 -8.22 -58.76 -27.62
N VAL A 444 -7.02 -58.29 -27.22
CA VAL A 444 -5.69 -58.90 -27.52
C VAL A 444 -4.50 -58.03 -27.00
N ASP A 445 -3.84 -58.57 -25.96
CA ASP A 445 -2.43 -58.52 -25.52
C ASP A 445 -1.35 -57.47 -25.91
N THR A 446 -0.78 -56.87 -24.85
CA THR A 446 0.68 -56.63 -24.59
C THR A 446 1.44 -55.57 -25.44
N SER A 447 2.61 -55.04 -25.04
CA SER A 447 3.55 -55.38 -23.93
C SER A 447 4.36 -54.17 -23.38
N SER A 448 5.17 -54.41 -22.33
CA SER A 448 6.35 -53.65 -21.85
C SER A 448 6.16 -52.35 -21.02
N LEU A 449 7.16 -52.07 -20.17
CA LEU A 449 7.26 -50.90 -19.29
C LEU A 449 8.45 -50.02 -19.68
N GLU A 450 8.43 -48.72 -19.36
CA GLU A 450 9.24 -48.13 -18.26
C GLU A 450 9.01 -46.60 -18.12
N ASN A 451 9.52 -46.01 -17.02
CA ASN A 451 9.36 -44.59 -16.71
C ASN A 451 10.44 -43.74 -17.42
N SER A 452 10.09 -42.48 -17.76
CA SER A 452 11.09 -41.42 -17.94
C SER A 452 10.59 -40.08 -17.38
N SER A 453 11.44 -39.43 -16.58
CA SER A 453 11.24 -38.07 -16.08
C SER A 453 11.99 -37.07 -16.98
N PRO A 454 11.51 -35.84 -17.16
CA PRO A 454 12.14 -34.87 -18.06
C PRO A 454 13.48 -34.33 -17.50
N PRO A 455 14.46 -34.02 -18.38
CA PRO A 455 15.76 -33.48 -17.98
C PRO A 455 15.72 -31.97 -17.67
N SER A 456 16.76 -31.50 -16.97
CA SER A 456 16.98 -30.09 -16.60
C SER A 456 17.54 -29.25 -17.74
N VAL A 457 17.32 -27.93 -17.71
CA VAL A 457 17.85 -26.96 -18.69
C VAL A 457 18.83 -26.01 -18.01
N PHE A 458 20.11 -26.35 -18.05
CA PHE A 458 21.26 -25.45 -17.84
C PHE A 458 22.50 -26.04 -18.53
N ASP A 459 22.98 -25.37 -19.59
CA ASP A 459 24.40 -25.17 -19.99
C ASP A 459 24.57 -24.99 -21.52
N GLY A 460 25.60 -24.23 -21.92
CA GLY A 460 26.45 -24.64 -23.05
C GLY A 460 26.28 -24.03 -24.46
N ASP A 461 26.54 -22.73 -24.59
CA ASP A 461 27.37 -22.13 -25.68
C ASP A 461 26.98 -22.19 -27.19
N ALA A 462 27.82 -21.49 -27.97
CA ALA A 462 27.73 -21.09 -29.39
C ALA A 462 27.76 -22.29 -30.39
N ASP A 463 27.41 -22.16 -31.68
CA ASP A 463 27.97 -21.15 -32.61
C ASP A 463 27.17 -20.87 -33.91
N GLU A 464 27.77 -20.07 -34.80
CA GLU A 464 27.27 -19.39 -36.00
C GLU A 464 26.37 -20.11 -37.06
N ARG A 465 25.65 -19.23 -37.79
CA ARG A 465 25.43 -19.16 -39.27
C ARG A 465 24.13 -19.71 -39.91
N ASN A 466 23.36 -18.75 -40.43
CA ASN A 466 22.58 -18.74 -41.68
C ASN A 466 21.55 -19.87 -41.97
N HIS A 467 20.26 -19.50 -42.00
CA HIS A 467 19.47 -19.63 -43.24
C HIS A 467 18.31 -18.59 -43.26
N MET A 468 17.70 -18.38 -44.44
CA MET A 468 16.80 -17.26 -44.74
C MET A 468 15.33 -17.69 -44.90
N VAL A 469 14.41 -16.78 -44.53
CA VAL A 469 13.04 -16.60 -45.04
C VAL A 469 12.07 -17.78 -44.98
N SER A 470 10.99 -17.59 -44.21
CA SER A 470 9.63 -17.89 -44.69
C SER A 470 8.64 -16.90 -44.10
N SER A 471 7.72 -16.40 -44.90
CA SER A 471 6.72 -15.39 -44.53
C SER A 471 5.31 -15.95 -44.64
N THR A 472 4.56 -15.94 -43.54
CA THR A 472 3.13 -16.27 -43.52
C THR A 472 2.31 -15.07 -43.02
N ALA A 473 1.81 -14.29 -43.96
CA ALA A 473 0.78 -13.29 -43.71
C ALA A 473 -0.60 -13.92 -43.95
N SER A 474 -1.49 -13.86 -42.96
CA SER A 474 -2.89 -14.26 -43.10
C SER A 474 -3.76 -13.05 -43.46
N SER A 475 -4.43 -13.11 -44.61
CA SER A 475 -5.33 -12.07 -45.10
C SER A 475 -6.80 -12.36 -44.76
N THR A 476 -7.55 -11.31 -44.38
CA THR A 476 -9.03 -11.34 -44.34
C THR A 476 -9.58 -9.91 -44.42
N SER A 477 -10.76 -9.79 -45.05
CA SER A 477 -11.64 -8.61 -45.12
C SER A 477 -11.16 -7.38 -45.93
N LEU A 478 -12.02 -6.68 -46.68
CA LEU A 478 -13.31 -7.03 -47.32
C LEU A 478 -13.63 -5.92 -48.35
N ASP A 479 -14.28 -6.26 -49.47
CA ASP A 479 -14.61 -5.29 -50.52
C ASP A 479 -15.96 -4.57 -50.29
N ASP A 480 -15.99 -3.32 -50.76
CA ASP A 480 -17.10 -2.48 -51.26
C ASP A 480 -18.50 -2.46 -50.61
N PHE A 481 -18.99 -1.22 -50.42
CA PHE A 481 -20.25 -0.79 -51.04
C PHE A 481 -20.20 0.72 -51.40
N ASP A 482 -20.88 1.12 -52.48
CA ASP A 482 -20.56 2.32 -53.29
C ASP A 482 -21.78 3.24 -53.57
N ASN A 483 -21.50 4.42 -54.16
CA ASN A 483 -22.35 5.44 -54.82
C ASN A 483 -22.92 6.61 -54.01
N GLY A 484 -22.94 7.79 -54.65
CA GLY A 484 -23.38 9.08 -54.09
C GLY A 484 -23.47 10.28 -55.07
N THR A 485 -22.59 10.36 -56.09
CA THR A 485 -22.68 11.22 -57.31
C THR A 485 -22.52 12.76 -57.20
N THR A 486 -21.56 13.31 -57.98
CA THR A 486 -21.53 14.65 -58.67
C THR A 486 -21.67 15.95 -57.85
N THR A 487 -20.89 17.04 -58.07
CA THR A 487 -20.64 17.74 -59.36
C THR A 487 -19.28 18.49 -59.45
N SER A 488 -18.96 18.98 -60.66
CA SER A 488 -17.77 19.71 -61.12
C SER A 488 -17.49 21.11 -60.53
N GLY A 489 -16.23 21.60 -60.59
CA GLY A 489 -15.99 23.05 -60.76
C GLY A 489 -14.59 23.64 -60.51
N ALA A 490 -13.87 23.94 -61.60
CA ALA A 490 -12.92 25.07 -61.79
C ALA A 490 -11.63 25.25 -60.94
N SER A 491 -10.59 25.76 -61.62
CA SER A 491 -9.26 26.11 -61.11
C SER A 491 -9.16 27.57 -60.62
N SER A 492 -8.29 27.86 -59.66
CA SER A 492 -7.42 29.06 -59.72
C SER A 492 -6.15 28.92 -58.84
N HIS A 493 -5.11 29.69 -59.17
CA HIS A 493 -3.86 29.79 -58.38
C HIS A 493 -4.06 30.65 -57.12
N TYR A 494 -3.25 30.40 -56.08
CA TYR A 494 -2.47 31.48 -55.47
C TYR A 494 -1.14 30.99 -54.86
N LYS A 495 -0.05 31.72 -55.12
CA LYS A 495 1.22 31.62 -54.38
C LYS A 495 1.38 32.86 -53.51
N ASN A 496 1.72 32.70 -52.24
CA ASN A 496 2.59 33.59 -51.47
C ASN A 496 2.95 32.88 -50.14
N THR A 497 4.22 32.56 -49.91
CA THR A 497 5.22 33.42 -49.25
C THR A 497 4.78 33.91 -47.87
N LYS A 498 5.48 33.43 -46.82
CA LYS A 498 5.49 34.03 -45.48
C LYS A 498 6.90 34.55 -45.21
N SER A 499 7.05 35.87 -45.09
CA SER A 499 8.24 36.50 -44.55
C SER A 499 8.30 36.34 -43.03
N GLN A 500 9.51 36.23 -42.50
CA GLN A 500 9.77 36.47 -41.07
C GLN A 500 9.67 37.97 -40.75
N VAL A 501 9.48 38.29 -39.46
CA VAL A 501 10.07 39.39 -38.65
C VAL A 501 9.11 39.69 -37.46
N PRO A 502 9.60 39.90 -36.22
CA PRO A 502 8.77 39.88 -35.00
C PRO A 502 8.40 41.28 -34.49
N PHE A 503 7.66 41.38 -33.37
CA PHE A 503 8.05 42.27 -32.26
C PHE A 503 7.37 41.89 -30.91
N ASN A 504 7.93 42.42 -29.82
CA ASN A 504 7.57 42.15 -28.42
C ASN A 504 6.16 42.61 -28.02
N ARG A 505 5.58 41.91 -27.04
CA ARG A 505 5.24 42.52 -25.74
C ARG A 505 5.33 41.52 -24.60
#